data_AF-A0A2K2EW17-F1
#
_entry.id   AF-A0A2K2EW17-F1
#
_cell.length_a   1.000
_cell.length_b   1.000
_cell.length_c   1.000
_cell.angle_alpha   90.00
_cell.angle_beta   90.00
_cell.angle_gamma   90.00
#
_symmetry.space_group_name_H-M   'P 1'
#
loop_
_entity.id
_entity.type
_entity.pdbx_description
1 polymer ?
#
loop_
_entity_poly.entity_id
_entity_poly.type
_entity_poly.pdbx_seq_one_letter_code
_entity_poly.pdbx_strand_id
1 'polypeptide(L)' 'MGLAACDNSDSKAPTVGAAAESNASGQAISLLDGKLSFTLPAGMADQSGKLGTQANNMHVYSDATGQKAVIVIVGD' A
#
# COMPACT_ATOMS: atom_id res chain seq x y z
N MET A 1 47.69 19.24 3.45
CA MET A 1 46.57 19.95 2.79
C MET A 1 46.70 19.73 1.29
N GLY A 2 45.87 18.85 0.73
CA GLY A 2 45.89 18.44 -0.67
C GLY A 2 45.02 17.19 -0.84
N LEU A 3 44.08 17.25 -1.78
CA LEU A 3 43.00 16.28 -2.03
C LEU A 3 43.54 14.90 -2.43
N ALA A 4 42.90 13.84 -1.91
CA ALA A 4 42.84 12.55 -2.60
C ALA A 4 41.43 11.97 -2.42
N ALA A 5 40.70 11.94 -3.53
CA ALA A 5 39.57 11.06 -3.73
C ALA A 5 40.08 9.69 -4.22
N CYS A 6 39.32 8.65 -3.89
CA CYS A 6 39.35 7.30 -4.46
C CYS A 6 40.48 6.36 -3.99
N ASP A 7 40.12 5.36 -3.19
CA ASP A 7 40.16 3.94 -3.61
C ASP A 7 40.24 3.03 -2.37
N ASN A 8 39.13 2.38 -2.03
CA ASN A 8 39.25 0.98 -1.62
C ASN A 8 37.98 0.24 -2.04
N SER A 9 38.11 -0.45 -3.15
CA SER A 9 37.11 -1.32 -3.75
C SER A 9 37.04 -2.65 -2.98
N ASP A 10 35.93 -2.89 -2.27
CA ASP A 10 35.43 -4.25 -2.03
C ASP A 10 33.92 -4.29 -2.27
N SER A 11 33.59 -4.56 -3.53
CA SER A 11 32.47 -5.36 -4.01
C SER A 11 31.33 -5.65 -3.02
N LYS A 12 30.52 -4.63 -2.75
CA LYS A 12 29.06 -4.82 -2.67
C LYS A 12 28.41 -3.94 -3.72
N ALA A 13 28.49 -4.40 -4.97
CA ALA A 13 27.40 -4.07 -5.90
C ALA A 13 26.09 -4.34 -5.15
N PRO A 14 25.11 -3.43 -5.12
CA PRO A 14 23.76 -3.81 -4.77
C PRO A 14 23.27 -4.66 -5.94
N THR A 15 23.66 -5.94 -5.96
CA THR A 15 23.05 -6.92 -6.83
C THR A 15 21.64 -7.11 -6.30
N VAL A 16 20.71 -6.43 -6.95
CA VAL A 16 19.37 -6.91 -7.30
C VAL A 16 18.78 -7.88 -6.25
N GLY A 17 18.22 -7.32 -5.20
CA GLY A 17 16.77 -7.42 -5.15
C GLY A 17 16.32 -6.07 -5.70
N ALA A 18 15.64 -5.98 -6.84
CA ALA A 18 14.20 -6.13 -6.75
C ALA A 18 13.81 -6.08 -5.26
N ALA A 19 13.50 -4.89 -4.75
CA ALA A 19 12.26 -4.87 -4.01
C ALA A 19 11.35 -5.61 -4.98
N ALA A 20 11.06 -6.88 -4.68
CA ALA A 20 9.86 -7.46 -5.18
C ALA A 20 8.85 -6.42 -4.67
N GLU A 21 8.56 -5.43 -5.51
CA GLU A 21 7.26 -4.83 -5.61
C GLU A 21 6.44 -6.08 -5.61
N SER A 22 5.97 -6.41 -4.41
CA SER A 22 5.29 -7.64 -4.20
C SER A 22 4.11 -7.40 -5.10
N ASN A 23 4.14 -8.01 -6.28
CA ASN A 23 2.97 -8.42 -7.04
C ASN A 23 2.26 -9.48 -6.19
N ALA A 24 2.19 -9.26 -4.86
CA ALA A 24 1.11 -9.67 -4.02
C ALA A 24 -0.08 -9.01 -4.68
N SER A 25 -0.64 -9.78 -5.60
CA SER A 25 -1.92 -9.58 -6.26
C SER A 25 -2.80 -8.84 -5.27
N GLY A 26 -3.05 -7.58 -5.59
CA GLY A 26 -3.81 -6.71 -4.71
C GLY A 26 -5.17 -7.31 -4.40
N GLN A 27 -5.75 -6.96 -3.26
CA GLN A 27 -7.05 -7.48 -2.88
C GLN A 27 -8.11 -6.88 -3.81
N ALA A 28 -8.83 -7.73 -4.56
CA ALA A 28 -9.96 -7.28 -5.34
C ALA A 28 -11.12 -6.96 -4.40
N ILE A 29 -11.58 -5.70 -4.45
CA ILE A 29 -12.71 -5.19 -3.69
C ILE A 29 -13.87 -4.98 -4.64
N SER A 30 -15.04 -5.43 -4.21
CA SER A 30 -16.30 -5.30 -4.94
C SER A 30 -17.34 -4.65 -4.03
N LEU A 31 -17.89 -3.52 -4.45
CA LEU A 31 -18.92 -2.75 -3.77
C LEU A 31 -20.13 -2.61 -4.69
N LEU A 32 -21.27 -2.20 -4.14
CA LEU A 32 -22.50 -1.94 -4.92
C LEU A 32 -22.90 -3.13 -5.80
N ASP A 33 -22.87 -4.35 -5.25
CA ASP A 33 -23.12 -5.59 -5.99
C ASP A 33 -22.22 -5.78 -7.23
N GLY A 34 -20.99 -5.28 -7.17
CA GLY A 34 -20.00 -5.37 -8.25
C GLY A 34 -20.05 -4.27 -9.28
N LYS A 35 -20.93 -3.27 -9.12
CA LYS A 35 -20.92 -2.07 -9.98
C LYS A 35 -19.65 -1.23 -9.80
N LEU A 36 -19.05 -1.28 -8.61
CA LEU A 36 -17.76 -0.67 -8.32
C LEU A 36 -16.77 -1.74 -7.92
N SER A 37 -15.70 -1.89 -8.70
CA SER A 37 -14.64 -2.85 -8.44
C SER A 37 -13.28 -2.20 -8.59
N PHE A 38 -12.38 -2.45 -7.65
CA PHE A 38 -11.01 -1.95 -7.68
C PHE A 38 -10.08 -2.91 -6.94
N THR A 39 -8.78 -2.78 -7.21
CA THR A 39 -7.75 -3.59 -6.58
C THR A 39 -6.98 -2.74 -5.59
N LEU A 40 -6.95 -3.16 -4.33
CA LEU A 40 -6.15 -2.52 -3.31
C LEU A 40 -4.70 -2.99 -3.37
N PRO A 41 -3.71 -2.11 -3.13
CA PRO A 41 -2.33 -2.53 -2.93
C PRO A 41 -2.20 -3.59 -1.82
N ALA A 42 -1.21 -4.45 -1.97
CA ALA A 42 -0.88 -5.44 -0.95
C ALA A 42 -0.65 -4.79 0.43
N GLY A 43 -1.13 -5.45 1.48
CA GLY A 43 -0.98 -4.98 2.86
C GLY A 43 -2.04 -4.00 3.33
N MET A 44 -3.00 -3.61 2.47
CA MET A 44 -4.21 -2.93 2.90
C MET A 44 -5.30 -3.93 3.30
N ALA A 45 -6.09 -3.58 4.31
CA ALA A 45 -7.22 -4.36 4.79
C ALA A 45 -8.40 -3.46 5.14
N ASP A 46 -9.60 -4.03 5.09
CA ASP A 46 -10.84 -3.36 5.48
C ASP A 46 -10.85 -3.04 7.00
N GLN A 47 -10.95 -1.75 7.31
CA GLN A 47 -11.09 -1.20 8.66
C GLN A 47 -12.47 -0.55 8.90
N SER A 48 -13.41 -0.75 7.99
CA SER A 48 -14.77 -0.28 8.14
C SER A 48 -15.38 -0.83 9.45
N GLY A 49 -16.02 0.04 10.24
CA GLY A 49 -16.60 -0.33 11.55
C GLY A 49 -15.60 -0.45 12.71
N LYS A 50 -14.28 -0.51 12.47
CA LYS A 50 -13.26 -0.44 13.54
C LYS A 50 -12.90 0.99 13.93
N LEU A 51 -12.99 1.94 12.99
CA LEU A 51 -12.63 3.34 13.21
C LEU A 51 -13.76 4.21 13.82
N GLY A 52 -14.92 3.63 14.16
CA GLY A 52 -16.08 4.34 14.71
C GLY A 52 -17.38 3.93 14.03
N THR A 53 -18.48 4.60 14.37
CA THR A 53 -19.80 4.37 13.75
C THR A 53 -19.63 4.42 12.23
N GLN A 54 -19.70 3.26 11.59
CA GLN A 54 -19.73 3.13 10.15
C GLN A 54 -20.94 3.95 9.71
N ALA A 55 -20.72 5.17 9.20
CA ALA A 55 -21.72 5.77 8.35
C ALA A 55 -21.97 4.70 7.28
N ASN A 56 -23.22 4.25 7.11
CA ASN A 56 -23.58 3.06 6.31
C ASN A 56 -22.98 3.07 4.89
N ASN A 57 -22.56 4.26 4.45
CA ASN A 57 -22.07 4.65 3.15
C ASN A 57 -20.54 4.61 3.02
N MET A 58 -19.77 4.37 4.10
CA MET A 58 -18.31 4.56 4.12
C MET A 58 -17.55 3.25 4.29
N HIS A 59 -16.66 2.97 3.34
CA HIS A 59 -15.72 1.84 3.38
C HIS A 59 -14.30 2.37 3.52
N VAL A 60 -13.60 1.95 4.57
CA VAL A 60 -12.24 2.41 4.87
C VAL A 60 -11.29 1.24 4.76
N TYR A 61 -10.29 1.36 3.90
CA TYR A 61 -9.21 0.39 3.77
C TYR A 61 -7.90 1.07 4.15
N SER A 62 -7.13 0.47 5.04
CA SER A 62 -5.82 1.02 5.41
C SER A 62 -4.78 -0.07 5.54
N ASP A 63 -3.51 0.33 5.47
CA ASP A 63 -2.43 -0.54 5.92
C ASP A 63 -2.45 -0.68 7.45
N ALA A 64 -1.68 -1.64 7.97
CA ALA A 64 -1.60 -1.91 9.40
C ALA A 64 -1.11 -0.71 10.24
N THR A 65 -0.40 0.24 9.62
CA THR A 65 0.11 1.44 10.29
C THR A 65 -0.85 2.63 10.21
N GLY A 66 -1.85 2.59 9.34
CA GLY A 66 -2.76 3.70 9.05
C GLY A 66 -2.14 4.86 8.26
N GLN A 67 -0.88 4.74 7.83
CA GLN A 67 -0.21 5.77 7.01
C GLN A 67 -0.71 5.80 5.57
N LYS A 68 -1.26 4.69 5.09
CA LYS A 68 -1.89 4.60 3.77
C LYS A 68 -3.35 4.20 3.95
N ALA A 69 -4.25 4.99 3.38
CA ALA A 69 -5.68 4.71 3.45
C ALA A 69 -6.39 5.03 2.13
N VAL A 70 -7.42 4.25 1.84
CA VAL A 70 -8.41 4.46 0.78
C VAL A 70 -9.76 4.52 1.47
N ILE A 71 -10.51 5.61 1.24
CA ILE A 71 -11.85 5.79 1.78
C ILE A 71 -12.81 5.89 0.60
N VAL A 72 -13.79 5.01 0.56
CA VAL A 72 -14.87 5.02 -0.42
C VAL A 72 -16.14 5.50 0.26
N ILE A 73 -16.76 6.54 -0.27
CA ILE A 73 -18.06 7.06 0.18
C ILE A 73 -19.06 6.81 -0.94
N VAL A 74 -20.10 6.04 -0.63
CA VAL A 74 -21.18 5.72 -1.56
C VAL A 74 -22.37 6.62 -1.26
N GLY A 75 -22.70 7.51 -2.20
CA GLY A 75 -23.97 8.25 -2.16
C GLY A 75 -25.14 7.34 -2.57
N ASP A 76 -26.31 7.58 -1.99
CA ASP A 76 -27.60 7.12 -2.53
C ASP A 76 -28.00 8.01 -3.71
#